data_AF-A0A969M7Z1-F1
#
_entry.id   AF-A0A969M7Z1-F1
#
_cell.length_a   1.000
_cell.length_b   1.000
_cell.length_c   1.000
_cell.angle_alpha   90.00
_cell.angle_beta   90.00
_cell.angle_gamma   90.00
#
_symmetry.space_group_name_H-M   'P 1'
#
loop_
_entity.id
_entity.type
_entity.pdbx_description
1 polymer ?
#
loop_
_entity_poly.entity_id
_entity_poly.type
_entity_poly.pdbx_seq_one_letter_code
_entity_poly.pdbx_strand_id
1 'polypeptide(L)'
;MLKFDRNWASFDFPQFLMALQRIQQAVFSAQNLPFGDYAFFAKQVESLFRPEICAALDEYGIPSSVAQKCPFLADAPDLETAFQGLLEQDLTRLQVHPYEAELLESARQGMRVQD
;
A
#
# COMPACT_ATOMS: atom_id res chain seq x y z
N MET A 1 -1.64 17.75 -20.74
CA MET A 1 -1.36 18.36 -19.42
C MET A 1 -1.31 17.34 -18.28
N LEU A 2 -1.99 16.19 -18.33
CA LEU A 2 -1.94 15.12 -17.29
C LEU A 2 -0.71 14.18 -17.31
N LYS A 3 0.18 14.29 -18.30
CA LYS A 3 1.37 13.39 -18.41
C LYS A 3 2.45 13.71 -17.38
N PHE A 4 2.46 14.93 -16.84
CA PHE A 4 3.47 15.39 -15.89
C PHE A 4 3.24 14.84 -14.48
N ASP A 5 2.02 14.48 -14.09
CA ASP A 5 1.74 14.29 -12.66
C ASP A 5 1.83 12.84 -12.18
N ARG A 6 1.47 11.85 -13.01
CA ARG A 6 1.45 10.44 -12.58
C ARG A 6 2.61 9.61 -13.14
N ASN A 7 2.94 9.75 -14.41
CA ASN A 7 4.06 9.00 -14.99
C ASN A 7 5.40 9.49 -14.46
N TRP A 8 5.56 10.80 -14.34
CA TRP A 8 6.79 11.35 -13.77
C TRP A 8 6.97 10.94 -12.31
N ALA A 9 5.92 11.05 -11.49
CA ALA A 9 5.96 10.66 -10.09
C ALA A 9 6.18 9.14 -9.92
N SER A 10 5.49 8.29 -10.68
CA SER A 10 5.60 6.83 -10.52
C SER A 10 6.78 6.18 -11.27
N PHE A 11 7.54 6.91 -12.10
CA PHE A 11 8.60 6.31 -12.92
C PHE A 11 9.88 7.15 -12.99
N ASP A 12 9.80 8.41 -13.40
CA ASP A 12 10.99 9.26 -13.62
C ASP A 12 11.64 9.65 -12.28
N PHE A 13 10.83 10.09 -11.31
CA PHE A 13 11.32 10.52 -10.00
C PHE A 13 11.93 9.37 -9.17
N PRO A 14 11.33 8.17 -9.09
CA PRO A 14 11.94 7.00 -8.47
C PRO A 14 13.29 6.63 -9.09
N GLN A 15 13.44 6.73 -10.41
CA GLN A 15 14.74 6.52 -11.07
C GLN A 15 15.80 7.53 -10.62
N PHE A 16 15.43 8.80 -10.45
CA PHE A 16 16.35 9.80 -9.91
C PHE A 16 16.73 9.50 -8.44
N LEU A 17 15.78 9.06 -7.62
CA LEU A 17 16.06 8.64 -6.23
C LEU A 17 17.01 7.43 -6.19
N MET A 18 16.83 6.46 -7.09
CA MET A 18 17.74 5.31 -7.20
C MET A 18 19.12 5.70 -7.72
N ALA A 19 19.22 6.67 -8.64
CA ALA A 19 20.50 7.22 -9.07
C ALA A 19 21.22 7.92 -7.89
N LEU A 20 20.49 8.73 -7.12
CA LEU A 20 21.00 9.38 -5.93
C LEU A 20 21.47 8.36 -4.89
N GLN A 21 20.69 7.30 -4.62
CA GLN A 21 21.05 6.20 -3.73
C GLN A 21 22.42 5.62 -4.09
N ARG A 22 22.63 5.31 -5.39
CA ARG A 22 23.87 4.72 -5.87
C ARG A 22 25.06 5.68 -5.75
N ILE A 23 24.86 6.95 -6.09
CA ILE A 23 25.91 7.97 -6.01
C ILE A 23 26.33 8.21 -4.56
N GLN A 24 25.37 8.50 -3.67
CA GLN A 24 25.71 8.76 -2.27
C GLN A 24 26.37 7.55 -1.62
N GLN A 25 25.89 6.33 -1.92
CA GLN A 25 26.40 5.12 -1.30
C GLN A 25 27.85 4.89 -1.72
N ALA A 26 28.17 5.09 -3.00
CA ALA A 26 29.55 5.01 -3.49
C ALA A 26 30.47 6.06 -2.84
N VAL A 27 30.04 7.32 -2.77
CA VAL A 27 30.86 8.42 -2.22
C VAL A 27 31.05 8.31 -0.71
N PHE A 28 30.01 7.94 0.03
CA PHE A 28 30.02 7.92 1.48
C PHE A 28 30.64 6.65 2.02
N SER A 29 30.39 5.49 1.40
CA SER A 29 31.07 4.24 1.78
C SER A 29 32.59 4.34 1.58
N ALA A 30 33.05 5.02 0.53
CA ALA A 30 34.47 5.29 0.30
C ALA A 30 35.11 6.14 1.41
N GLN A 31 34.32 6.88 2.18
CA GLN A 31 34.78 7.74 3.28
C GLN A 31 34.38 7.22 4.66
N ASN A 32 33.85 5.98 4.75
CA ASN A 32 33.25 5.42 5.97
C ASN A 32 32.20 6.33 6.62
N LEU A 33 31.45 7.07 5.81
CA LEU A 33 30.36 7.94 6.25
C LEU A 33 29.01 7.20 6.16
N PRO A 34 28.07 7.48 7.09
CA PRO A 34 26.72 6.93 7.01
C PRO A 34 25.95 7.52 5.83
N PHE A 35 25.19 6.69 5.12
CA PHE A 35 24.32 7.10 3.99
C PHE A 35 22.86 6.69 4.26
N GLY A 36 21.91 7.40 3.65
CA GLY A 36 20.48 7.12 3.81
C GLY A 36 19.97 6.00 2.88
N ASP A 37 18.71 5.62 3.05
CA ASP A 37 18.01 4.69 2.16
C ASP A 37 16.96 5.43 1.32
N TYR A 38 17.36 5.85 0.12
CA TYR A 38 16.45 6.47 -0.85
C TYR A 38 15.66 5.44 -1.66
N ALA A 39 16.00 4.14 -1.59
CA ALA A 39 15.21 3.09 -2.23
C ALA A 39 13.85 2.93 -1.53
N PHE A 40 13.82 3.09 -0.20
CA PHE A 40 12.56 3.18 0.56
C PHE A 40 11.63 4.27 0.01
N PHE A 41 12.14 5.51 -0.14
CA PHE A 41 11.34 6.61 -0.67
C PHE A 41 10.97 6.41 -2.14
N ALA A 42 11.85 5.82 -2.96
CA ALA A 42 11.53 5.49 -4.35
C ALA A 42 10.30 4.58 -4.44
N LYS A 43 10.27 3.49 -3.65
CA LYS A 43 9.13 2.56 -3.58
C LYS A 43 7.83 3.26 -3.17
N GLN A 44 7.90 4.14 -2.18
CA GLN A 44 6.73 4.92 -1.73
C GLN A 44 6.19 5.83 -2.83
N VAL A 45 7.05 6.48 -3.61
CA VAL A 45 6.58 7.38 -4.69
C VAL A 45 6.09 6.58 -5.90
N GLU A 46 6.72 5.44 -6.23
CA GLU A 46 6.22 4.51 -7.26
C GLU A 46 4.76 4.10 -6.98
N SER A 47 4.45 3.78 -5.73
CA SER A 47 3.09 3.41 -5.30
C SER A 47 2.13 4.59 -5.16
N LEU A 48 2.61 5.84 -5.35
CA LEU A 48 1.90 7.09 -5.04
C LEU A 48 1.46 7.15 -3.56
N PHE A 49 2.30 6.63 -2.67
CA PHE A 49 2.04 6.51 -1.24
C PHE A 49 0.76 5.71 -0.93
N ARG A 50 0.33 4.85 -1.85
CA ARG A 50 -0.77 3.93 -1.56
C ARG A 50 -0.27 2.84 -0.62
N PRO A 51 -1.06 2.48 0.41
CA PRO A 51 -0.70 1.39 1.30
C PRO A 51 -0.50 0.09 0.52
N GLU A 52 0.64 -0.57 0.69
CA GLU A 52 0.94 -1.85 0.04
C GLU A 52 -0.11 -2.91 0.39
N ILE A 53 -0.63 -2.84 1.62
CA ILE A 53 -1.71 -3.71 2.10
C ILE A 53 -2.98 -3.58 1.26
N CYS A 54 -3.34 -2.38 0.77
CA CYS A 54 -4.51 -2.19 -0.07
C CYS A 54 -4.36 -2.87 -1.44
N ALA A 55 -3.13 -2.91 -1.99
CA ALA A 55 -2.86 -3.62 -3.24
C ALA A 55 -2.90 -5.14 -3.03
N ALA A 56 -2.34 -5.63 -1.93
CA ALA A 56 -2.41 -7.03 -1.57
C ALA A 56 -3.86 -7.49 -1.34
N LEU A 57 -4.68 -6.72 -0.61
CA LEU A 57 -6.10 -7.00 -0.37
C LEU A 57 -6.92 -7.11 -1.67
N ASP A 58 -6.54 -6.39 -2.73
CA ASP A 58 -7.14 -6.47 -4.06
C ASP A 58 -6.99 -7.88 -4.66
N GLU A 59 -5.84 -8.52 -4.44
CA GLU A 59 -5.57 -9.90 -4.86
C GLU A 59 -6.45 -10.93 -4.12
N TYR A 60 -6.94 -10.57 -2.93
CA TYR A 60 -7.86 -11.39 -2.11
C TYR A 60 -9.34 -10.98 -2.30
N GLY A 61 -9.64 -10.15 -3.30
CA GLY A 61 -11.01 -9.79 -3.66
C GLY A 61 -11.61 -8.62 -2.86
N ILE A 62 -10.81 -7.89 -2.08
CA ILE A 62 -11.22 -6.65 -1.43
C ILE A 62 -10.63 -5.48 -2.23
N PRO A 63 -11.44 -4.73 -3.00
CA PRO A 63 -10.90 -3.68 -3.86
C PRO A 63 -10.11 -2.64 -3.08
N SER A 64 -8.95 -2.24 -3.61
CA SER A 64 -8.08 -1.24 -2.97
C SER A 64 -8.79 0.08 -2.65
N SER A 65 -9.79 0.46 -3.45
CA SER A 65 -10.65 1.63 -3.20
C SER A 65 -11.56 1.48 -1.99
N VAL A 66 -11.98 0.26 -1.65
CA VAL A 66 -12.77 -0.05 -0.46
C VAL A 66 -11.85 -0.15 0.75
N ALA A 67 -10.71 -0.83 0.62
CA ALA A 67 -9.71 -0.93 1.67
C ALA A 67 -9.24 0.45 2.17
N GLN A 68 -8.99 1.40 1.26
CA GLN A 68 -8.61 2.78 1.61
C GLN A 68 -9.68 3.56 2.39
N LYS A 69 -10.96 3.18 2.30
CA LYS A 69 -12.05 3.81 3.07
C LYS A 69 -12.14 3.26 4.50
N CYS A 70 -11.44 2.16 4.77
CA CYS A 70 -11.49 1.42 6.02
C CYS A 70 -10.11 1.52 6.71
N PRO A 71 -9.92 2.40 7.70
CA PRO A 71 -8.63 2.58 8.36
C PRO A 71 -8.04 1.27 8.91
N PHE A 72 -8.87 0.38 9.45
CA PHE A 72 -8.43 -0.92 9.96
C PHE A 72 -7.87 -1.86 8.88
N LEU A 73 -8.18 -1.62 7.59
CA LEU A 73 -7.59 -2.34 6.46
C LEU A 73 -6.38 -1.58 5.90
N ALA A 74 -6.51 -0.26 5.71
CA ALA A 74 -5.48 0.57 5.09
C ALA A 74 -4.22 0.72 5.95
N ASP A 75 -4.37 0.73 7.27
CA ASP A 75 -3.29 0.91 8.23
C ASP A 75 -2.81 -0.43 8.84
N ALA A 76 -3.35 -1.56 8.39
CA ALA A 76 -2.94 -2.86 8.88
C ALA A 76 -1.47 -3.16 8.49
N PRO A 77 -0.65 -3.66 9.42
CA PRO A 77 0.76 -3.96 9.17
C PRO A 77 0.97 -5.14 8.21
N ASP A 78 0.02 -6.08 8.17
CA ASP A 78 0.04 -7.29 7.36
C ASP A 78 -1.38 -7.79 7.06
N LEU A 79 -1.47 -8.77 6.15
CA LEU A 79 -2.74 -9.36 5.72
C LEU A 79 -3.48 -10.06 6.86
N GLU A 80 -2.76 -10.71 7.77
CA GLU A 80 -3.35 -11.41 8.91
C GLU A 80 -4.09 -10.43 9.83
N THR A 81 -3.44 -9.32 10.18
CA THR A 81 -4.05 -8.26 10.98
C THR A 81 -5.23 -7.61 10.26
N ALA A 82 -5.14 -7.40 8.94
CA ALA A 82 -6.23 -6.86 8.14
C ALA A 82 -7.46 -7.79 8.13
N PHE A 83 -7.26 -9.09 7.96
CA PHE A 83 -8.32 -10.10 7.98
C PHE A 83 -8.93 -10.27 9.37
N GLN A 84 -8.10 -10.26 10.42
CA GLN A 84 -8.59 -10.26 11.78
C GLN A 84 -9.46 -9.04 12.06
N GLY A 85 -9.02 -7.85 11.63
CA GLY A 85 -9.82 -6.63 11.69
C GLY A 85 -11.15 -6.76 10.95
N LEU A 86 -11.17 -7.40 9.77
CA LEU A 86 -12.40 -7.65 9.02
C LEU A 86 -13.39 -8.57 9.75
N LEU A 87 -12.88 -9.54 10.51
CA LEU A 87 -13.69 -10.47 11.30
C LEU A 87 -14.28 -9.82 12.56
N GLU A 88 -13.52 -8.92 13.19
CA GLU A 88 -13.88 -8.27 14.46
C GLU A 88 -14.77 -7.04 14.29
N GLN A 89 -14.66 -6.33 13.16
CA GLN A 89 -15.38 -5.08 12.94
C GLN A 89 -16.86 -5.28 12.58
N ASP A 90 -17.70 -4.36 13.08
CA ASP A 90 -19.09 -4.25 12.68
C ASP A 90 -19.19 -3.51 11.33
N LEU A 91 -19.25 -4.27 10.24
CA LEU A 91 -19.31 -3.75 8.87
C LEU A 91 -20.54 -2.86 8.63
N THR A 92 -21.61 -3.00 9.43
CA THR A 92 -22.82 -2.18 9.28
C THR A 92 -22.62 -0.72 9.72
N ARG A 93 -21.57 -0.45 10.51
CA ARG A 93 -21.22 0.90 10.99
C ARG A 93 -20.28 1.65 10.05
N LEU A 94 -19.77 0.97 9.02
CA LEU A 94 -18.90 1.59 8.03
C LEU A 94 -19.72 2.51 7.12
N GLN A 95 -19.25 3.73 6.93
CA GLN A 95 -19.83 4.69 5.97
C GLN A 95 -19.39 4.35 4.55
N VAL A 96 -19.76 3.16 4.08
CA VAL A 96 -19.45 2.65 2.74
C VAL A 96 -20.73 2.42 1.94
N HIS A 97 -20.62 2.38 0.62
CA HIS A 97 -21.78 2.10 -0.23
C HIS A 97 -22.30 0.67 0.02
N PRO A 98 -23.62 0.38 -0.11
CA PRO A 98 -24.17 -0.96 0.14
C PRO A 98 -23.45 -2.09 -0.61
N TYR A 99 -23.11 -1.85 -1.88
CA TYR A 99 -22.31 -2.79 -2.69
C TYR A 99 -20.90 -3.05 -2.11
N GLU A 100 -20.26 -2.03 -1.53
CA GLU A 100 -18.94 -2.19 -0.90
C GLU A 100 -19.05 -3.01 0.40
N ALA A 101 -20.15 -2.84 1.14
CA ALA A 101 -20.45 -3.68 2.30
C ALA A 101 -20.69 -5.15 1.90
N GLU A 102 -21.40 -5.41 0.79
CA GLU A 102 -21.58 -6.76 0.25
C GLU A 102 -20.26 -7.40 -0.17
N LEU A 103 -19.34 -6.63 -0.77
CA LEU A 103 -18.00 -7.12 -1.11
C LEU A 103 -17.20 -7.51 0.13
N LEU A 104 -17.18 -6.66 1.15
CA LEU A 104 -16.49 -6.94 2.42
C LEU A 104 -17.09 -8.16 3.13
N GLU A 105 -18.42 -8.30 3.11
CA GLU A 105 -19.11 -9.46 3.67
C GLU A 105 -18.79 -10.75 2.91
N SER A 106 -18.74 -10.69 1.58
CA SER A 106 -18.36 -11.81 0.73
C SER A 106 -16.92 -12.26 0.99
N ALA A 107 -16.00 -11.30 1.14
CA ALA A 107 -14.61 -11.58 1.53
C ALA A 107 -14.53 -12.22 2.92
N ARG A 108 -15.28 -11.69 3.89
CA ARG A 108 -15.36 -12.23 5.26
C ARG A 108 -15.89 -13.66 5.30
N GLN A 109 -16.86 -13.99 4.45
CA GLN A 109 -17.39 -15.36 4.34
C GLN A 109 -16.39 -16.31 3.68
N GLY A 110 -15.68 -15.87 2.65
CA GLY A 110 -14.62 -16.67 2.00
C GLY A 110 -13.51 -17.08 2.95
N MET A 111 -13.15 -16.21 3.91
CA MET A 111 -12.12 -16.48 4.93
C MET A 111 -12.58 -17.52 5.96
N ARG A 112 -13.88 -17.59 6.28
CA ARG A 112 -14.44 -18.53 7.27
C ARG A 112 -14.61 -19.97 6.77
N VAL A 113 -14.46 -20.21 5.47
CA VAL A 113 -14.68 -21.52 4.83
C VAL A 113 -13.37 -22.30 4.65
N GLN A 114 -12.22 -21.68 4.94
CA GLN A 114 -10.89 -22.30 4.78
C GLN A 114 -10.33 -22.96 6.06
N ASP A 115 -11.09 -22.96 7.17
CA ASP A 115 -10.84 -23.75 8.39
C ASP A 115 -11.61 -25.09 8.37
#